data_AF-A0A8J7N9D1-F1
#
_entry.id   AF-A0A8J7N9D1-F1
#
_cell.length_a   1.000
_cell.length_b   1.000
_cell.length_c   1.000
_cell.angle_alpha   90.00
_cell.angle_beta   90.00
_cell.angle_gamma   90.00
#
_symmetry.space_group_name_H-M   'P 1'
#
loop_
_entity.id
_entity.type
_entity.pdbx_description
1 polymer ?
#
loop_
_entity_poly.entity_id
_entity_poly.type
_entity_poly.pdbx_seq_one_letter_code
_entity_poly.pdbx_strand_id
1 'polypeptide(L)'
;PALPRARIFNEDGLVMARRMLPPEPRRGLLLVDPSYEIKSDYAAMPRLLGELHRKWAVGVLMLWYPVLASGAERALVTTLDALAIEGAIRHEVRFPPARPGHGMTGSGLFVINPPYGWAEAAADLAARFAPA
;
A
#
# COMPACT_ATOMS: atom_id res chain seq x y z
N PRO A 1 -3.60 -13.95 -24.84
CA PRO A 1 -4.75 -13.06 -25.19
C PRO A 1 -4.35 -11.58 -25.11
N ALA A 2 -4.78 -10.76 -26.07
CA ALA A 2 -4.61 -9.31 -25.97
C ALA A 2 -5.49 -8.77 -24.83
N LEU A 3 -4.93 -7.92 -23.97
CA LEU A 3 -5.66 -7.20 -22.93
C LEU A 3 -5.95 -5.79 -23.45
N PRO A 4 -7.07 -5.54 -24.17
CA PRO A 4 -7.30 -4.30 -24.91
C PRO A 4 -7.38 -3.05 -24.02
N ARG A 5 -7.55 -3.23 -22.71
CA ARG A 5 -7.62 -2.17 -21.71
C ARG A 5 -6.43 -2.16 -20.74
N ALA A 6 -5.41 -2.98 -20.99
CA ALA A 6 -4.21 -3.03 -20.17
C ALA A 6 -2.98 -2.68 -21.01
N ARG A 7 -2.11 -1.87 -20.43
CA ARG A 7 -0.76 -1.63 -20.94
C ARG A 7 0.20 -2.22 -19.92
N ILE A 8 1.12 -3.04 -20.39
CA ILE A 8 2.13 -3.70 -19.56
C ILE A 8 3.47 -3.06 -19.91
N PHE A 9 4.20 -2.64 -18.89
CA PHE A 9 5.52 -2.03 -19.02
C PHE A 9 6.51 -2.91 -18.26
N ASN A 10 7.63 -3.27 -18.91
CA ASN A 10 8.78 -3.81 -18.22
C ASN A 10 9.67 -2.62 -17.80
N GLU A 11 9.30 -1.99 -16.69
CA GLU A 11 9.92 -0.77 -16.18
C GLU A 11 9.88 -0.80 -14.64
N ASP A 12 10.78 -0.06 -14.01
CA ASP A 12 10.69 0.21 -12.56
C ASP A 12 9.35 0.87 -12.22
N GLY A 13 8.64 0.30 -11.25
CA GLY A 13 7.29 0.73 -10.87
C GLY A 13 7.24 2.15 -10.29
N LEU A 14 8.30 2.61 -9.61
CA LEU A 14 8.38 3.95 -9.02
C LEU A 14 8.59 4.99 -10.12
N VAL A 15 9.43 4.68 -11.12
CA VAL A 15 9.60 5.51 -12.32
C VAL A 15 8.29 5.59 -13.09
N MET A 16 7.64 4.45 -13.32
CA MET A 16 6.36 4.39 -14.00
C MET A 16 5.29 5.22 -13.28
N ALA A 17 5.16 5.11 -11.95
CA ALA A 17 4.17 5.84 -11.18
C ALA A 17 4.37 7.37 -11.29
N ARG A 18 5.61 7.86 -11.20
CA ARG A 18 5.92 9.29 -11.40
C ARG A 18 5.59 9.78 -12.80
N ARG A 19 5.81 8.94 -13.81
CA ARG A 19 5.53 9.25 -15.22
C ARG A 19 4.03 9.25 -15.54
N MET A 20 3.29 8.29 -14.99
CA MET A 20 1.88 8.04 -15.33
C MET A 20 0.88 8.91 -14.58
N LEU A 21 1.27 9.51 -13.46
CA LEU A 21 0.36 10.30 -12.62
C LEU A 21 0.51 11.81 -12.89
N PRO A 22 -0.56 12.62 -12.77
CA PRO A 22 -1.94 12.16 -12.63
C PRO A 22 -2.45 11.53 -13.95
N PRO A 23 -3.38 10.56 -13.90
CA PRO A 23 -3.98 10.01 -15.10
C PRO A 23 -4.97 10.99 -15.74
N GLU A 24 -5.35 10.72 -17.00
CA GLU A 24 -6.44 11.41 -17.70
C GLU A 24 -7.53 10.37 -18.07
N PRO A 25 -8.80 10.52 -17.62
CA PRO A 25 -9.27 11.51 -16.65
C PRO A 25 -8.58 11.36 -15.28
N ARG A 26 -8.61 12.42 -14.45
CA ARG A 26 -7.98 12.47 -13.11
C ARG A 26 -8.64 11.57 -12.06
N ARG A 27 -9.09 10.38 -12.44
CA ARG A 27 -9.80 9.39 -11.64
C ARG A 27 -9.13 8.03 -11.81
N GLY A 28 -8.89 7.34 -10.70
CA GLY A 28 -8.28 6.03 -10.71
C GLY A 28 -7.75 5.63 -9.34
N LEU A 29 -7.03 4.52 -9.34
CA LEU A 29 -6.35 3.95 -8.17
C LEU A 29 -4.93 3.57 -8.54
N LEU A 30 -3.97 3.88 -7.67
CA LEU A 30 -2.62 3.31 -7.70
C LEU A 30 -2.48 2.32 -6.55
N LEU A 31 -2.09 1.08 -6.87
CA LEU A 31 -1.60 0.11 -5.90
C LEU A 31 -0.08 0.04 -6.00
N VAL A 32 0.59 0.18 -4.86
CA VAL A 32 2.03 -0.01 -4.70
C VAL A 32 2.23 -1.22 -3.80
N ASP A 33 2.83 -2.26 -4.35
CA ASP A 33 3.03 -3.56 -3.71
C ASP A 33 4.45 -4.08 -4.00
N PRO A 34 5.47 -3.53 -3.31
CA PRO A 34 6.85 -3.97 -3.50
C PRO A 34 7.11 -5.28 -2.74
N SER A 35 8.12 -6.05 -3.15
CA SER A 35 8.50 -7.30 -2.48
C SER A 35 9.16 -7.07 -1.11
N TYR A 36 9.68 -5.87 -0.85
CA TYR A 36 10.45 -5.52 0.35
C TYR A 36 11.72 -6.36 0.57
N GLU A 37 12.27 -6.93 -0.50
CA GLU A 37 13.56 -7.63 -0.46
C GLU A 37 14.73 -6.67 -0.19
N ILE A 38 14.60 -5.41 -0.63
CA ILE A 38 15.61 -4.38 -0.44
C ILE A 38 15.19 -3.49 0.73
N LYS A 39 16.06 -3.39 1.74
CA LYS A 39 15.78 -2.58 2.96
C LYS A 39 15.44 -1.12 2.65
N SER A 40 15.98 -0.55 1.57
CA SER A 40 15.69 0.82 1.16
C SER A 40 14.22 1.03 0.75
N ASP A 41 13.50 -0.03 0.38
CA ASP A 41 12.09 0.06 -0.03
C ASP A 41 11.23 0.61 1.10
N TYR A 42 11.50 0.20 2.34
CA TYR A 42 10.78 0.69 3.53
C TYR A 42 10.87 2.22 3.68
N ALA A 43 12.01 2.82 3.31
CA ALA A 43 12.20 4.27 3.38
C ALA A 43 11.71 4.98 2.09
N ALA A 44 11.76 4.30 0.95
CA ALA A 44 11.37 4.87 -0.34
C ALA A 44 9.85 4.97 -0.50
N MET A 45 9.08 3.98 -0.02
CA MET A 45 7.63 3.91 -0.25
C MET A 45 6.86 5.09 0.37
N PRO A 46 7.08 5.50 1.64
CA PRO A 46 6.37 6.66 2.20
C PRO A 46 6.68 7.97 1.46
N ARG A 47 7.94 8.14 1.02
CA ARG A 47 8.38 9.32 0.25
C ARG A 47 7.68 9.38 -1.11
N LEU A 48 7.62 8.24 -1.80
CA LEU A 48 6.89 8.11 -3.06
C LEU A 48 5.42 8.48 -2.85
N LEU A 49 4.76 7.88 -1.85
CA LEU A 49 3.33 8.07 -1.63
C LEU A 49 2.99 9.55 -1.35
N GLY A 50 3.78 10.23 -0.51
CA GLY A 50 3.62 11.66 -0.26
C GLY A 50 3.88 12.53 -1.50
N GLU A 51 4.85 12.19 -2.34
CA GLU A 51 5.09 12.86 -3.62
C GLU A 51 3.92 12.71 -4.60
N LEU A 52 3.43 11.48 -4.76
CA LEU A 52 2.33 11.16 -5.67
C LEU A 52 1.02 11.78 -5.20
N HIS A 53 0.77 11.83 -3.89
CA HIS A 53 -0.40 12.51 -3.34
C HIS A 53 -0.39 14.00 -3.66
N ARG A 54 0.76 14.69 -3.50
CA ARG A 54 0.87 16.11 -3.90
C ARG A 54 0.59 16.32 -5.39
N LYS A 55 1.01 15.38 -6.24
CA LYS A 55 0.79 15.44 -7.70
C LYS A 55 -0.66 15.11 -8.09
N TRP A 56 -1.30 14.21 -7.36
CA TRP A 56 -2.63 13.69 -7.65
C TRP A 56 -3.48 13.56 -6.37
N ALA A 57 -3.85 14.72 -5.81
CA ALA A 57 -4.54 14.82 -4.51
C ALA A 57 -5.92 14.13 -4.45
N VAL A 58 -6.56 13.88 -5.59
CA VAL A 58 -7.88 13.22 -5.68
C VAL A 58 -7.80 11.71 -5.96
N GLY A 59 -6.59 11.17 -6.18
CA GLY A 59 -6.41 9.77 -6.48
C GLY A 59 -6.54 8.88 -5.25
N VAL A 60 -7.00 7.64 -5.46
CA VAL A 60 -6.89 6.60 -4.44
C VAL A 60 -5.49 6.02 -4.51
N LEU A 61 -4.69 6.21 -3.46
CA LEU A 61 -3.33 5.68 -3.39
C LEU A 61 -3.27 4.62 -2.30
N MET A 62 -2.87 3.40 -2.66
CA MET A 62 -2.77 2.26 -1.74
C MET A 62 -1.35 1.75 -1.72
N LEU A 63 -0.80 1.60 -0.51
CA LEU A 63 0.49 0.95 -0.28
C LEU A 63 0.26 -0.28 0.59
N TRP A 64 0.64 -1.45 0.06
CA TRP A 64 0.72 -2.68 0.82
C TRP A 64 2.08 -2.79 1.51
N TYR A 65 2.11 -3.34 2.73
CA TYR A 65 3.35 -3.70 3.42
C TYR A 65 3.21 -4.96 4.29
N PRO A 66 4.27 -5.75 4.48
CA PRO A 66 4.26 -6.90 5.37
C PRO A 66 4.40 -6.46 6.83
N VAL A 67 3.74 -7.18 7.75
CA VAL A 67 3.99 -7.07 9.19
C VAL A 67 4.94 -8.20 9.58
N LEU A 68 6.17 -7.87 9.90
CA LEU A 68 7.23 -8.84 10.15
C LEU A 68 7.46 -9.06 11.64
N ALA A 69 7.83 -10.28 12.03
CA ALA A 69 8.24 -10.58 13.40
C ALA A 69 9.45 -9.75 13.86
N SER A 70 10.33 -9.35 12.92
CA SER A 70 11.43 -8.42 13.17
C SER A 70 10.96 -6.98 13.43
N GLY A 71 9.78 -6.63 12.91
CA GLY A 71 9.21 -5.30 12.92
C GLY A 71 9.97 -4.28 12.06
N ALA A 72 10.56 -4.73 10.95
CA ALA A 72 11.23 -3.85 9.99
C ALA A 72 10.28 -2.81 9.37
N GLU A 73 8.98 -3.12 9.31
CA GLU A 73 7.94 -2.24 8.80
C GLU A 73 7.63 -1.04 9.71
N ARG A 74 7.99 -1.09 11.00
CA ARG A 74 7.61 -0.05 11.97
C ARG A 74 8.07 1.34 11.54
N ALA A 75 9.29 1.48 11.01
CA ALA A 75 9.80 2.77 10.55
C ALA A 75 9.03 3.29 9.32
N LEU A 76 8.61 2.39 8.42
CA LEU A 76 7.74 2.71 7.28
C LEU A 76 6.40 3.25 7.79
N VAL A 77 5.76 2.54 8.74
CA VAL A 77 4.46 2.92 9.30
C VAL A 77 4.54 4.28 10.00
N THR A 78 5.53 4.49 10.86
CA THR A 78 5.76 5.78 11.52
C THR A 78 5.88 6.92 10.50
N THR A 79 6.60 6.68 9.39
CA THR A 79 6.79 7.70 8.36
C THR A 79 5.50 7.98 7.58
N LEU A 80 4.68 6.95 7.33
CA LEU A 80 3.36 7.11 6.67
C LEU A 80 2.40 7.91 7.55
N ASP A 81 2.30 7.55 8.84
CA ASP A 81 1.44 8.24 9.80
C ASP A 81 1.87 9.71 9.95
N ALA A 82 3.19 9.99 9.90
CA ALA A 82 3.76 11.34 9.92
C ALA A 82 3.48 12.18 8.66
N LEU A 83 2.96 11.59 7.57
CA LEU A 83 2.51 12.38 6.41
C LEU A 83 1.28 13.24 6.74
N ALA A 84 0.54 12.89 7.82
CA ALA A 84 -0.62 13.64 8.31
C ALA A 84 -1.66 13.96 7.22
N ILE A 85 -1.88 13.02 6.30
CA ILE A 85 -2.85 13.16 5.22
C ILE A 85 -4.25 12.94 5.78
N GLU A 86 -5.09 13.95 5.68
CA GLU A 86 -6.47 13.90 6.15
C GLU A 86 -7.24 12.75 5.49
N GLY A 87 -7.95 11.96 6.30
CA GLY A 87 -8.74 10.82 5.82
C GLY A 87 -7.94 9.62 5.34
N ALA A 88 -6.60 9.63 5.44
CA ALA A 88 -5.81 8.43 5.19
C ALA A 88 -6.09 7.37 6.26
N ILE A 89 -6.21 6.12 5.84
CA ILE A 89 -6.50 4.99 6.73
C ILE A 89 -5.38 3.97 6.63
N ARG A 90 -4.97 3.46 7.80
CA ARG A 90 -4.10 2.29 7.92
C ARG A 90 -4.91 1.13 8.49
N HIS A 91 -4.89 0.00 7.78
CA HIS A 91 -5.55 -1.23 8.23
C HIS A 91 -4.57 -2.39 8.19
N GLU A 92 -4.44 -3.12 9.30
CA GLU A 92 -3.55 -4.28 9.43
C GLU A 92 -4.35 -5.50 9.88
N VAL A 93 -3.95 -6.66 9.36
CA VAL A 93 -4.41 -7.97 9.85
C VAL A 93 -3.22 -8.80 10.27
N ARG A 94 -3.40 -9.65 11.28
CA ARG A 94 -2.38 -10.60 11.74
C ARG A 94 -2.81 -12.03 11.43
N PHE A 95 -1.83 -12.86 11.11
CA PHE A 95 -2.04 -14.27 10.79
C PHE A 95 -0.76 -15.07 11.11
N PRO A 96 -0.86 -16.40 11.32
CA PRO A 96 0.30 -17.22 11.57
C PRO A 96 1.24 -17.21 10.35
N PRO A 97 2.56 -17.39 10.55
CA PRO A 97 3.50 -17.56 9.45
C PRO A 97 3.08 -18.67 8.49
N ALA A 98 3.27 -18.45 7.19
CA ALA A 98 2.89 -19.42 6.15
C ALA A 98 3.64 -20.77 6.29
N ARG A 99 4.83 -20.76 6.88
CA ARG A 99 5.64 -21.96 7.19
C ARG A 99 6.64 -21.65 8.31
N PRO A 100 7.19 -22.67 9.00
CA PRO A 100 8.27 -22.46 9.95
C PRO A 100 9.42 -21.66 9.35
N GLY A 101 9.91 -20.66 10.08
CA GLY A 101 10.97 -19.75 9.64
C GLY A 101 10.52 -18.63 8.69
N HIS A 102 9.25 -18.56 8.29
CA HIS A 102 8.72 -17.42 7.54
C HIS A 102 8.49 -16.23 8.49
N GLY A 103 9.00 -15.05 8.14
CA GLY A 103 9.02 -13.88 9.03
C GLY A 103 7.74 -13.03 9.03
N MET A 104 6.88 -13.21 8.03
CA MET A 104 5.63 -12.44 7.92
C MET A 104 4.56 -13.00 8.84
N THR A 105 4.01 -12.13 9.67
CA THR A 105 3.01 -12.43 10.72
C THR A 105 1.72 -11.62 10.54
N GLY A 106 1.60 -10.97 9.40
CA GLY A 106 0.49 -10.10 9.06
C GLY A 106 0.83 -9.26 7.85
N SER A 107 -0.11 -8.41 7.46
CA SER A 107 0.09 -7.41 6.43
C SER A 107 -0.77 -6.19 6.70
N GLY A 108 -0.39 -5.07 6.09
CA GLY A 108 -1.11 -3.81 6.21
C GLY A 108 -1.34 -3.16 4.85
N LEU A 109 -2.38 -2.33 4.81
CA LEU A 109 -2.65 -1.37 3.75
C LEU A 109 -2.69 0.03 4.35
N PHE A 110 -1.93 0.94 3.75
CA PHE A 110 -2.09 2.38 3.96
C PHE A 110 -2.77 2.99 2.74
N VAL A 111 -3.90 3.64 2.94
CA VAL A 111 -4.79 4.11 1.87
C VAL A 111 -5.09 5.59 2.04
N ILE A 112 -4.82 6.36 0.99
CA ILE A 112 -5.21 7.76 0.87
C ILE A 112 -6.46 7.85 0.00
N ASN A 113 -7.42 8.70 0.40
CA ASN A 113 -8.73 8.84 -0.22
C ASN A 113 -9.46 7.49 -0.37
N PRO A 114 -9.63 6.72 0.71
CA PRO A 114 -10.32 5.43 0.65
C PRO A 114 -11.75 5.61 0.09
N PRO A 115 -12.23 4.67 -0.76
CA PRO A 115 -13.58 4.73 -1.28
C PRO A 115 -14.61 4.47 -0.17
N TYR A 116 -15.87 4.87 -0.42
CA TYR A 116 -16.99 4.49 0.43
C TYR A 116 -17.08 2.96 0.60
N GLY A 117 -17.45 2.50 1.80
CA GLY A 117 -17.50 1.08 2.14
C GLY A 117 -16.17 0.49 2.65
N TRP A 118 -15.09 1.29 2.69
CA TRP A 118 -13.79 0.83 3.16
C TRP A 118 -13.82 0.37 4.63
N ALA A 119 -14.47 1.13 5.50
CA ALA A 119 -14.50 0.83 6.93
C ALA A 119 -15.23 -0.50 7.21
N GLU A 120 -16.34 -0.74 6.52
CA GLU A 120 -17.12 -1.97 6.62
C GLU A 120 -16.34 -3.17 6.08
N ALA A 121 -15.66 -3.02 4.94
CA ALA A 121 -14.82 -4.07 4.38
C ALA A 121 -13.61 -4.39 5.27
N ALA A 122 -12.99 -3.35 5.85
CA ALA A 122 -11.91 -3.49 6.82
C ALA A 122 -12.39 -4.23 8.08
N ALA A 123 -13.55 -3.86 8.63
CA ALA A 123 -14.13 -4.51 9.80
C ALA A 123 -14.47 -6.00 9.55
N ASP A 124 -15.06 -6.33 8.39
CA ASP A 124 -15.32 -7.73 8.01
C ASP A 124 -14.01 -8.52 7.91
N LEU A 125 -12.97 -7.94 7.32
CA LEU A 125 -11.67 -8.58 7.23
C LEU A 125 -11.03 -8.77 8.63
N ALA A 126 -11.09 -7.76 9.48
CA ALA A 126 -10.58 -7.85 10.85
C ALA A 126 -11.28 -8.96 11.64
N ALA A 127 -12.60 -9.12 11.48
CA ALA A 127 -13.35 -10.20 12.11
C ALA A 127 -12.92 -11.60 11.63
N ARG A 128 -12.61 -11.77 10.33
CA ARG A 128 -12.13 -13.04 9.77
C ARG A 128 -10.73 -13.44 10.24
N PHE A 129 -9.91 -12.45 10.59
CA PHE A 129 -8.55 -12.65 11.09
C PHE A 129 -8.45 -12.49 12.62
N ALA A 130 -9.58 -12.34 13.32
CA ALA A 130 -9.59 -12.29 14.77
C ALA A 130 -9.05 -13.62 15.33
N PRO A 131 -8.24 -13.58 16.41
CA PRO A 131 -7.89 -14.80 17.14
C PRO A 131 -9.17 -15.52 17.60
N ALA A 132 -9.18 -16.85 17.47
CA ALA A 132 -10.24 -17.69 18.01
C ALA A 132 -10.30 -17.63 19.55
#